data_AF-A0AAW4Z1U9-F1
#
_entry.id   AF-A0AAW4Z1U9-F1
#
_cell.length_a   1.000
_cell.length_b   1.000
_cell.length_c   1.000
_cell.angle_alpha   90.00
_cell.angle_beta   90.00
_cell.angle_gamma   90.00
#
_symmetry.space_group_name_H-M   'P 1'
#
loop_
_entity.id
_entity.type
_entity.pdbx_description
1 polymer ?
#
loop_
_entity_poly.entity_id
_entity_poly.type
_entity_poly.pdbx_seq_one_letter_code
_entity_poly.pdbx_strand_id
1 'polypeptide(L)'
;MKINLLGIFVLIFFCSCRSGVNSLDKELNQQLQEYYSALLSQYSHIVIIPRTGCHSCVNEADLFFQKNKTNKSYLFIFTKLVSEKQLRIELGSESLSLENVKIDKLNHFCFPEFIESEYPLLLEKQSDGNYKYEVLQ
;
A
#
# COMPACT_ATOMS: atom_id res chain seq x y z
N MET A 1 41.61 -45.53 -3.22
CA MET A 1 40.91 -44.50 -3.99
C MET A 1 39.97 -45.17 -4.99
N LYS A 2 38.70 -45.37 -4.61
CA LYS A 2 37.56 -45.69 -5.48
C LYS A 2 36.32 -45.19 -4.74
N ILE A 3 35.77 -44.06 -5.18
CA ILE A 3 34.55 -43.47 -4.65
C ILE A 3 33.40 -44.16 -5.37
N ASN A 4 32.55 -44.89 -4.63
CA ASN A 4 31.32 -45.44 -5.19
C ASN A 4 30.13 -44.59 -4.73
N LEU A 5 29.63 -43.88 -5.73
CA LEU A 5 28.55 -42.93 -5.76
C LEU A 5 27.22 -43.69 -5.94
N LEU A 6 26.57 -44.12 -4.86
CA LEU A 6 25.17 -44.57 -4.94
C LEU A 6 24.52 -44.60 -3.56
N GLY A 7 23.79 -43.53 -3.21
CA GLY A 7 23.05 -43.50 -1.95
C GLY A 7 22.53 -42.13 -1.51
N ILE A 8 22.19 -41.23 -2.45
CA ILE A 8 21.45 -40.00 -2.11
C ILE A 8 20.33 -39.87 -3.13
N PHE A 9 19.22 -40.58 -2.91
CA PHE A 9 18.01 -40.41 -3.70
C PHE A 9 16.75 -40.73 -2.90
N VAL A 10 16.62 -40.21 -1.68
CA VAL A 10 15.33 -40.15 -0.96
C VAL A 10 15.30 -38.92 -0.07
N LEU A 11 15.14 -37.73 -0.67
CA LEU A 11 14.81 -36.49 0.05
C LEU A 11 14.10 -35.52 -0.91
N ILE A 12 13.12 -36.03 -1.64
CA ILE A 12 12.19 -35.22 -2.43
C ILE A 12 10.78 -35.64 -1.99
N PHE A 13 9.90 -34.63 -1.85
CA PHE A 13 8.46 -34.69 -1.52
C PHE A 13 8.01 -34.36 -0.09
N PHE A 14 8.45 -33.24 0.46
CA PHE A 14 7.56 -32.36 1.24
C PHE A 14 7.89 -30.86 1.05
N CYS A 15 8.03 -30.41 -0.19
CA CYS A 15 7.74 -29.01 -0.53
C CYS A 15 6.43 -28.97 -1.30
N SER A 16 5.33 -29.24 -0.60
CA SER A 16 4.04 -28.74 -1.05
C SER A 16 4.09 -27.24 -0.81
N CYS A 17 4.55 -26.48 -1.81
CA CYS A 17 4.31 -25.06 -1.88
C CYS A 17 2.79 -24.89 -1.86
N ARG A 18 2.22 -24.61 -0.68
CA ARG A 18 0.95 -23.89 -0.61
C ARG A 18 1.24 -22.55 -1.28
N SER A 19 0.95 -22.46 -2.56
CA SER A 19 0.75 -21.19 -3.25
C SER A 19 -0.44 -20.52 -2.57
N GLY A 20 -0.19 -19.88 -1.44
CA GLY A 20 -1.08 -18.86 -0.93
C GLY A 20 -1.06 -17.80 -2.01
N VAL A 21 -2.17 -17.67 -2.73
CA VAL A 21 -2.40 -16.51 -3.60
C VAL A 21 -2.19 -15.31 -2.68
N ASN A 22 -1.07 -14.59 -2.85
CA ASN A 22 -0.84 -13.37 -2.10
C ASN A 22 -1.96 -12.42 -2.54
N SER A 23 -2.78 -11.97 -1.59
CA SER A 23 -3.79 -10.95 -1.85
C SER A 23 -3.18 -9.59 -1.60
N LEU A 24 -3.63 -8.59 -2.37
CA LEU A 24 -3.23 -7.21 -2.15
C LEU A 24 -3.56 -6.73 -0.72
N ASP A 25 -4.70 -7.16 -0.15
CA ASP A 25 -5.04 -6.87 1.26
C ASP A 25 -3.91 -7.26 2.22
N LYS A 26 -3.33 -8.46 2.04
CA LYS A 26 -2.27 -8.96 2.91
C LYS A 26 -1.02 -8.11 2.79
N GLU A 27 -0.63 -7.78 1.57
CA GLU A 27 0.57 -6.98 1.32
C GLU A 27 0.41 -5.55 1.84
N LEU A 28 -0.75 -4.92 1.60
CA LEU A 28 -1.10 -3.61 2.13
C LEU A 28 -1.00 -3.58 3.66
N ASN A 29 -1.61 -4.56 4.34
CA ASN A 29 -1.56 -4.63 5.80
C ASN A 29 -0.14 -4.85 6.31
N GLN A 30 0.66 -5.68 5.63
CA GLN A 30 2.05 -5.89 6.00
C GLN A 30 2.86 -4.58 5.94
N GLN A 31 2.76 -3.84 4.83
CA GLN A 31 3.45 -2.54 4.67
C GLN A 31 2.94 -1.51 5.69
N LEU A 32 1.63 -1.48 5.95
CA LEU A 32 1.06 -0.59 6.98
C LEU A 32 1.62 -0.89 8.37
N GLN A 33 1.74 -2.16 8.75
CA GLN A 33 2.31 -2.54 10.04
C GLN A 33 3.82 -2.21 10.11
N GLU A 34 4.55 -2.49 9.04
CA GLU A 34 6.00 -2.26 8.98
C GLU A 34 6.36 -0.78 9.11
N TYR A 35 5.65 0.10 8.38
CA TYR A 35 6.02 1.52 8.27
C TYR A 35 5.16 2.46 9.11
N TYR A 36 3.96 2.05 9.53
CA TYR A 36 2.96 2.93 10.17
C TYR A 36 2.32 2.36 11.44
N SER A 37 2.75 1.21 11.98
CA SER A 37 2.11 0.53 13.13
C SER A 37 1.72 1.44 14.30
N ALA A 38 2.60 2.36 14.71
CA ALA A 38 2.35 3.30 15.81
C ALA A 38 1.18 4.27 15.56
N LEU A 39 0.80 4.48 14.30
CA LEU A 39 -0.24 5.42 13.87
C LEU A 39 -1.57 4.72 13.55
N LEU A 40 -1.55 3.42 13.22
CA LEU A 40 -2.74 2.69 12.73
C LEU A 40 -3.91 2.64 13.73
N SER A 41 -3.65 2.83 15.03
CA SER A 41 -4.72 2.89 16.04
C SER A 41 -5.58 4.15 15.94
N GLN A 42 -5.06 5.22 15.33
CA GLN A 42 -5.68 6.55 15.26
C GLN A 42 -6.66 6.68 14.09
N TYR A 43 -6.49 5.85 13.07
CA TYR A 43 -7.22 5.96 11.81
C TYR A 43 -8.16 4.77 11.64
N SER A 44 -9.39 5.04 11.21
CA SER A 44 -10.31 4.00 10.77
C SER A 44 -10.29 3.83 9.25
N HIS A 45 -9.75 4.81 8.53
CA HIS A 45 -9.63 4.80 7.09
C HIS A 45 -8.21 5.19 6.66
N ILE A 46 -7.70 4.55 5.62
CA ILE A 46 -6.45 4.93 4.97
C ILE A 46 -6.72 5.09 3.49
N VAL A 47 -6.18 6.15 2.89
CA VAL A 47 -6.30 6.41 1.47
C VAL A 47 -4.90 6.42 0.88
N ILE A 48 -4.64 5.50 -0.05
CA ILE A 48 -3.38 5.42 -0.76
C ILE A 48 -3.61 6.02 -2.14
N ILE A 49 -2.84 7.04 -2.50
CA ILE A 49 -3.03 7.82 -3.73
C ILE A 49 -1.75 7.78 -4.56
N PRO A 50 -1.68 6.90 -5.58
CA PRO A 50 -0.65 6.96 -6.60
C PRO A 50 -0.75 8.28 -7.38
N ARG A 51 0.37 8.98 -7.58
CA ARG A 51 0.40 10.25 -8.36
C ARG A 51 0.74 10.08 -9.83
N THR A 52 1.28 8.94 -10.22
CA THR A 52 1.43 8.55 -11.62
C THR A 52 0.35 7.55 -11.99
N GLY A 53 -0.27 7.69 -13.15
CA GLY A 53 -1.29 6.76 -13.64
C GLY A 53 -2.39 7.47 -14.43
N CYS A 54 -3.60 6.92 -14.39
CA CYS A 54 -4.77 7.49 -15.05
C CYS A 54 -5.15 8.85 -14.46
N HIS A 55 -5.18 9.89 -15.29
CA HIS A 55 -5.46 11.26 -14.85
C HIS A 55 -6.86 11.43 -14.22
N SER A 56 -7.88 10.68 -14.69
CA SER A 56 -9.23 10.78 -14.10
C SER A 56 -9.26 10.26 -12.66
N CYS A 57 -8.65 9.11 -12.41
CA CYS A 57 -8.58 8.51 -11.08
C CYS A 57 -7.81 9.40 -10.10
N VAL A 58 -6.69 9.99 -10.55
CA VAL A 58 -5.92 10.95 -9.74
C VAL A 58 -6.78 12.17 -9.35
N ASN A 59 -7.58 12.69 -10.28
CA ASN A 59 -8.46 13.84 -10.03
C ASN A 59 -9.61 13.49 -9.06
N GLU A 60 -10.21 12.31 -9.17
CA GLU A 60 -11.22 11.81 -8.22
C GLU A 60 -10.64 11.69 -6.80
N ALA A 61 -9.43 11.13 -6.69
CA ALA A 61 -8.73 11.06 -5.42
C ALA A 61 -8.38 12.44 -4.84
N ASP A 62 -8.04 13.42 -5.68
CA ASP A 62 -7.79 14.79 -5.24
C ASP A 62 -9.05 15.45 -4.68
N LEU A 63 -10.20 15.26 -5.34
CA LEU A 63 -11.49 15.74 -4.82
C LEU A 63 -11.83 15.07 -3.48
N PHE A 64 -11.61 13.76 -3.38
CA PHE A 64 -11.81 13.03 -2.13
C PHE A 64 -10.89 13.56 -1.01
N PHE A 65 -9.61 13.77 -1.32
CA PHE A 65 -8.63 14.34 -0.39
C PHE A 65 -9.07 15.73 0.07
N GLN A 66 -9.41 16.66 -0.84
CA GLN A 66 -9.80 18.01 -0.44
C GLN A 66 -11.03 18.02 0.48
N LYS A 67 -11.99 17.12 0.24
CA LYS A 67 -13.20 16.97 1.06
C LYS A 67 -12.92 16.40 2.45
N ASN A 68 -11.90 15.54 2.60
CA ASN A 68 -11.70 14.74 3.80
C ASN A 68 -10.37 15.01 4.55
N LYS A 69 -9.46 15.85 4.02
CA LYS A 69 -8.12 16.05 4.59
C LYS A 69 -8.10 16.52 6.06
N THR A 70 -9.14 17.21 6.51
CA THR A 70 -9.28 17.66 7.90
C THR A 70 -9.94 16.62 8.82
N ASN A 71 -10.45 15.51 8.28
CA ASN A 71 -11.04 14.43 9.04
C ASN A 71 -9.94 13.56 9.67
N LYS A 72 -9.85 13.60 11.00
CA LYS A 72 -8.81 12.90 11.76
C LYS A 72 -8.92 11.37 11.71
N SER A 73 -10.04 10.83 11.25
CA SER A 73 -10.23 9.38 11.08
C SER A 73 -9.53 8.82 9.84
N TYR A 74 -9.05 9.69 8.94
CA TYR A 74 -8.39 9.34 7.68
C TYR A 74 -6.90 9.59 7.76
N LEU A 75 -6.10 8.63 7.28
CA LEU A 75 -4.70 8.82 6.90
C LEU A 75 -4.59 8.85 5.37
N PHE A 76 -3.90 9.84 4.82
CA PHE A 76 -3.62 9.95 3.38
C PHE A 76 -2.14 9.65 3.13
N ILE A 77 -1.87 8.69 2.23
CA ILE A 77 -0.53 8.29 1.84
C ILE A 77 -0.38 8.52 0.33
N PHE A 78 0.45 9.48 -0.04
CA PHE A 78 0.79 9.73 -1.44
C PHE A 78 2.00 8.90 -1.84
N THR A 79 1.85 8.09 -2.88
CA THR A 79 2.88 7.19 -3.41
C THR A 79 3.06 7.40 -4.92
N LYS A 80 4.04 6.73 -5.53
CA LYS A 80 4.37 6.83 -6.96
C LYS A 80 4.43 8.27 -7.44
N LEU A 81 5.27 9.07 -6.78
CA LEU A 81 5.39 10.50 -7.07
C LEU A 81 6.25 10.72 -8.32
N VAL A 82 5.85 11.68 -9.16
CA VAL A 82 6.79 12.27 -10.14
C VAL A 82 7.88 13.03 -9.39
N SER A 83 7.48 13.88 -8.44
CA SER A 83 8.36 14.51 -7.45
C SER A 83 7.55 15.10 -6.30
N GLU A 84 8.16 15.25 -5.13
CA GLU A 84 7.56 15.99 -4.01
C GLU A 84 7.30 17.47 -4.35
N LYS A 85 8.14 18.05 -5.21
CA LYS A 85 7.97 19.44 -5.68
C LYS A 85 6.66 19.59 -6.45
N GLN A 86 6.39 18.67 -7.37
CA GLN A 86 5.16 18.67 -8.16
C GLN A 86 3.95 18.46 -7.26
N LEU A 87 3.99 17.46 -6.36
CA LEU A 87 2.90 17.22 -5.40
C LEU A 87 2.58 18.48 -4.57
N ARG A 88 3.60 19.23 -4.15
CA ARG A 88 3.42 20.49 -3.41
C ARG A 88 2.76 21.59 -4.23
N ILE A 89 3.07 21.67 -5.52
CA ILE A 89 2.42 22.62 -6.44
C ILE A 89 0.94 22.27 -6.60
N GLU A 90 0.62 20.98 -6.71
CA GLU A 90 -0.75 20.47 -6.91
C GLU A 90 -1.62 20.63 -5.66
N LEU A 91 -1.12 20.25 -4.47
CA LEU A 91 -1.92 20.16 -3.25
C LEU A 91 -1.72 21.31 -2.26
N GLY A 92 -0.64 22.09 -2.43
CA GLY A 92 -0.23 23.16 -1.52
C GLY A 92 0.52 22.66 -0.28
N SER A 93 1.48 23.47 0.19
CA SER A 93 2.33 23.16 1.35
C SER A 93 1.54 22.92 2.63
N GLU A 94 0.47 23.70 2.85
CA GLU A 94 -0.37 23.56 4.05
C GLU A 94 -1.04 22.19 4.10
N SER A 95 -1.62 21.73 2.99
CA SER A 95 -2.24 20.40 2.91
C SER A 95 -1.22 19.28 3.17
N LEU A 96 0.00 19.39 2.64
CA LEU A 96 1.05 18.39 2.84
C LEU A 96 1.66 18.40 4.25
N SER A 97 1.46 19.48 5.01
CA SER A 97 1.94 19.60 6.39
C SER A 97 0.99 19.00 7.44
N LEU A 98 -0.20 18.56 7.02
CA LEU A 98 -1.17 17.94 7.91
C LEU A 98 -0.62 16.63 8.51
N GLU A 99 -0.89 16.41 9.80
CA GLU A 99 -0.37 15.24 10.54
C GLU A 99 -0.82 13.91 9.94
N ASN A 100 -2.03 13.88 9.37
CA ASN A 100 -2.62 12.72 8.71
C ASN A 100 -2.28 12.62 7.21
N VAL A 101 -1.27 13.35 6.75
CA VAL A 101 -0.72 13.24 5.39
C VAL A 101 0.70 12.68 5.46
N LYS A 102 0.97 11.69 4.60
CA LYS A 102 2.26 11.01 4.49
C LYS A 102 2.66 10.90 3.03
N ILE A 103 3.96 10.95 2.81
CA ILE A 103 4.58 10.90 1.51
C ILE A 103 5.46 9.65 1.50
N ASP A 104 5.02 8.64 0.75
CA ASP A 104 5.75 7.39 0.53
C ASP A 104 6.80 7.62 -0.57
N LYS A 105 8.02 7.96 -0.14
CA LYS A 105 9.13 8.28 -1.05
C LYS A 105 9.78 7.04 -1.68
N LEU A 106 9.56 5.88 -1.08
CA LEU A 106 10.20 4.63 -1.47
C LEU A 106 9.25 3.69 -2.23
N ASN A 107 8.00 4.13 -2.45
CA ASN A 107 6.96 3.37 -3.14
C ASN A 107 6.64 2.02 -2.48
N HIS A 108 6.60 1.99 -1.14
CA HIS A 108 6.21 0.82 -0.36
C HIS A 108 4.81 0.29 -0.69
N PHE A 109 3.94 1.14 -1.25
CA PHE A 109 2.59 0.76 -1.65
C PHE A 109 2.40 0.55 -3.16
N CYS A 110 3.50 0.38 -3.91
CA CYS A 110 3.48 0.04 -5.33
C CYS A 110 3.82 -1.44 -5.51
N PHE A 111 2.86 -2.25 -5.95
CA PHE A 111 3.03 -3.69 -6.12
C PHE A 111 2.82 -4.08 -7.58
N PRO A 112 3.90 -4.30 -8.35
CA PRO A 112 3.81 -4.59 -9.78
C PRO A 112 2.93 -5.80 -10.13
N GLU A 113 2.77 -6.74 -9.21
CA GLU A 113 1.93 -7.93 -9.36
C GLU A 113 0.42 -7.65 -9.16
N PHE A 114 0.04 -6.50 -8.60
CA PHE A 114 -1.35 -6.11 -8.32
C PHE A 114 -1.69 -4.83 -9.09
N ILE A 115 -2.47 -4.98 -10.16
CA ILE A 115 -2.89 -3.86 -11.01
C ILE A 115 -3.70 -2.81 -10.22
N GLU A 116 -4.39 -3.22 -9.17
CA GLU A 116 -5.15 -2.36 -8.29
C GLU A 116 -4.26 -1.34 -7.55
N SER A 117 -2.99 -1.66 -7.30
CA SER A 117 -2.03 -0.72 -6.68
C SER A 117 -1.67 0.48 -7.55
N GLU A 118 -2.05 0.45 -8.83
CA GLU A 118 -1.95 1.59 -9.76
C GLU A 118 -3.10 2.59 -9.59
N TYR A 119 -4.15 2.24 -8.84
CA TYR A 119 -5.32 3.07 -8.60
C TYR A 119 -5.33 3.62 -7.17
N PRO A 120 -6.04 4.74 -6.93
CA PRO A 120 -6.29 5.18 -5.57
C PRO A 120 -7.12 4.13 -4.82
N LEU A 121 -6.70 3.82 -3.59
CA LEU A 121 -7.33 2.81 -2.75
C LEU A 121 -7.91 3.44 -1.49
N LEU A 122 -9.12 3.03 -1.13
CA LEU A 122 -9.72 3.29 0.18
C LEU A 122 -9.64 2.01 1.02
N LEU A 123 -9.00 2.12 2.18
CA LEU A 123 -8.79 1.03 3.11
C LEU A 123 -9.62 1.28 4.35
N GLU A 124 -10.54 0.38 4.66
CA GLU A 124 -11.39 0.46 5.85
C GLU A 124 -10.93 -0.53 6.92
N LYS A 125 -10.80 -0.02 8.14
CA LYS A 125 -10.40 -0.85 9.29
C LYS A 125 -11.50 -1.82 9.67
N GLN A 126 -11.13 -3.09 9.74
CA GLN A 126 -11.99 -4.20 10.11
C GLN A 126 -11.91 -4.46 11.63
N SER A 127 -12.81 -5.31 12.13
CA SER A 127 -12.88 -5.67 13.55
C SER A 127 -11.65 -6.43 14.07
N ASP A 128 -10.91 -7.10 13.19
CA ASP A 128 -9.66 -7.78 13.51
C ASP A 128 -8.43 -6.83 13.55
N GLY A 129 -8.64 -5.54 13.25
CA GLY A 129 -7.61 -4.51 13.22
C GLY A 129 -6.87 -4.37 11.89
N ASN A 130 -7.07 -5.31 10.95
CA ASN A 130 -6.58 -5.19 9.59
C ASN A 130 -7.45 -4.22 8.78
N TYR A 131 -6.94 -3.81 7.64
CA TYR A 131 -7.64 -2.99 6.67
C TYR A 131 -8.06 -3.84 5.48
N LYS A 132 -9.25 -3.58 4.97
CA LYS A 132 -9.71 -4.14 3.70
C LYS A 132 -9.74 -3.05 2.65
N TYR A 133 -9.21 -3.30 1.45
CA TYR A 133 -9.19 -2.30 0.39
C TYR A 133 -10.42 -2.38 -0.52
N GLU A 134 -10.74 -1.24 -1.10
CA GLU A 134 -11.48 -1.10 -2.33
C GLU A 134 -10.81 -0.03 -3.21
N VAL A 135 -11.07 -0.08 -4.51
CA VAL A 135 -10.62 0.98 -5.43
C VAL A 135 -11.54 2.19 -5.24
N LEU A 136 -10.95 3.35 -5.01
CA LEU A 136 -11.67 4.60 -4.87
C LEU A 136 -12.15 5.07 -6.25
N GLN A 137 -13.47 5.14 -6.44
CA GLN A 137 -14.18 5.58 -7.65
C GLN A 137 -15.11 6.75 -7.36
#